data_AF-A0A7V3SNJ9-F1
#
_entry.id   AF-A0A7V3SNJ9-F1
#
_cell.length_a   1.000
_cell.length_b   1.000
_cell.length_c   1.000
_cell.angle_alpha   90.00
_cell.angle_beta   90.00
_cell.angle_gamma   90.00
#
_symmetry.space_group_name_H-M   'P 1'
#
loop_
_entity.id
_entity.type
_entity.pdbx_description
1 polymer ?
#
loop_
_entity_poly.entity_id
_entity_poly.type
_entity_poly.pdbx_seq_one_letter_code
_entity_poly.pdbx_strand_id
1 'polypeptide(L)'
;TVRDAFLVESARKEMQQILGEGIFTELKTENFLDRITSEANPRTMERVPAGARFWVQMVLDRYAGDGTDLLRQLLAAMRLLEDSTLGGSGSRGSGRVAFRQLRVAWRGLDYYLQGAPEQPLFPNGEMSDEEKKQAATLPMRFLQNNGAFERFFGKETEGG
;
A
#
# COMPACT_ATOMS: atom_id res chain seq x y z
N THR A 1 11.35 -6.34 5.63
CA THR A 1 11.19 -7.08 4.36
C THR A 1 9.91 -6.69 3.63
N VAL A 2 9.99 -6.37 2.33
CA VAL A 2 8.83 -6.14 1.46
C VAL A 2 8.71 -7.32 0.50
N ARG A 3 7.53 -7.94 0.40
CA ARG A 3 7.29 -9.10 -0.48
C ARG A 3 6.68 -8.66 -1.81
N ASP A 4 6.81 -9.52 -2.80
CA ASP A 4 6.16 -9.34 -4.11
C ASP A 4 4.65 -9.18 -3.95
N ALA A 5 4.08 -8.30 -4.78
CA ALA A 5 2.66 -7.99 -4.78
C ALA A 5 1.97 -8.64 -5.96
N PHE A 6 1.07 -9.59 -5.69
CA PHE A 6 0.35 -10.34 -6.72
C PHE A 6 -1.04 -9.78 -6.96
N LEU A 7 -1.55 -9.92 -8.19
CA LEU A 7 -2.89 -9.45 -8.56
C LEU A 7 -3.96 -10.17 -7.74
N VAL A 8 -4.90 -9.41 -7.19
CA VAL A 8 -6.02 -9.95 -6.43
C VAL A 8 -6.98 -10.68 -7.37
N GLU A 9 -7.48 -11.84 -6.96
CA GLU A 9 -8.33 -12.71 -7.80
C GLU A 9 -9.60 -12.01 -8.31
N SER A 10 -10.22 -11.13 -7.52
CA SER A 10 -11.37 -10.34 -7.98
C SER A 10 -10.98 -9.39 -9.12
N ALA A 11 -9.87 -8.65 -8.98
CA ALA A 11 -9.36 -7.77 -10.02
C ALA A 11 -8.94 -8.56 -11.28
N ARG A 12 -8.37 -9.76 -11.09
CA ARG A 12 -8.02 -10.68 -12.18
C ARG A 12 -9.24 -11.07 -13.03
N LYS A 13 -10.38 -11.34 -12.38
CA LYS A 13 -11.64 -11.67 -13.07
C LYS A 13 -12.24 -10.45 -13.77
N GLU A 14 -12.28 -9.31 -13.08
CA GLU A 14 -12.76 -8.04 -13.64
C GLU A 14 -11.97 -7.65 -14.91
N MET A 15 -10.64 -7.76 -14.87
CA MET A 15 -9.80 -7.48 -16.05
C MET A 15 -10.07 -8.41 -17.21
N GLN A 16 -10.18 -9.72 -16.98
CA GLN A 16 -10.45 -10.66 -18.06
C GLN A 16 -11.83 -10.47 -18.69
N GLN A 17 -12.82 -10.02 -17.92
CA GLN A 17 -14.13 -9.66 -18.45
C GLN A 17 -14.07 -8.44 -19.38
N ILE A 18 -13.16 -7.49 -19.11
CA ILE A 18 -13.04 -6.25 -19.88
C ILE A 18 -12.09 -6.40 -21.07
N LEU A 19 -10.95 -7.08 -20.86
CA LEU A 19 -9.84 -7.15 -21.81
C LEU A 19 -9.83 -8.45 -22.62
N GLY A 20 -10.45 -9.51 -22.12
CA GLY A 20 -10.42 -10.84 -22.71
C GLY A 20 -9.68 -11.87 -21.86
N GLU A 21 -9.92 -13.15 -22.16
CA GLU A 21 -9.32 -14.27 -21.45
C GLU A 21 -7.79 -14.23 -21.56
N GLY A 22 -7.11 -14.34 -20.41
CA GLY A 22 -5.64 -14.31 -20.33
C GLY A 22 -4.99 -12.94 -20.49
N ILE A 23 -5.77 -11.85 -20.63
CA ILE A 23 -5.24 -10.48 -20.81
C ILE A 23 -5.40 -9.69 -19.50
N PHE A 24 -4.28 -9.11 -19.03
CA PHE A 24 -4.21 -8.37 -17.76
C PHE A 24 -3.58 -6.97 -17.89
N THR A 25 -3.23 -6.60 -19.11
CA THR A 25 -2.50 -5.38 -19.44
C THR A 25 -3.15 -4.72 -20.65
N GLU A 26 -2.94 -3.41 -20.77
CA GLU A 26 -3.42 -2.63 -21.89
C GLU A 26 -2.26 -1.91 -22.59
N LEU A 27 -2.44 -1.68 -23.89
CA LEU A 27 -1.51 -0.90 -24.69
C LEU A 27 -1.91 0.58 -24.63
N LYS A 28 -1.04 1.41 -24.08
CA LYS A 28 -1.18 2.87 -24.08
C LYS A 28 -0.28 3.45 -25.17
N THR A 29 -0.88 4.14 -26.13
CA THR A 29 -0.12 4.93 -27.11
C THR A 29 0.03 6.37 -26.60
N GLU A 30 1.26 6.85 -26.55
CA GLU A 30 1.59 8.26 -26.32
C GLU A 30 2.22 8.84 -27.59
N ASN A 31 2.08 10.14 -27.82
CA ASN A 31 2.66 10.79 -28.99
C ASN A 31 3.58 11.93 -28.57
N PHE A 32 4.75 12.01 -29.21
CA PHE A 32 5.59 13.20 -29.15
C PHE A 32 5.39 14.00 -30.43
N LEU A 33 5.06 15.29 -30.30
CA LEU A 33 4.88 16.18 -31.45
C LEU A 33 6.09 17.12 -31.55
N ASP A 34 6.69 17.18 -32.74
CA ASP A 34 7.68 18.21 -33.05
C ASP A 34 6.99 19.58 -33.02
N ARG A 35 7.55 20.53 -32.26
CA ARG A 35 6.94 21.85 -32.05
C ARG A 35 7.03 22.78 -33.27
N ILE A 36 7.90 22.47 -34.22
CA ILE A 36 8.14 23.24 -35.44
C ILE A 36 7.36 22.61 -36.60
N THR A 37 7.56 21.31 -36.84
CA THR A 37 6.97 20.61 -37.99
C THR A 37 5.58 20.06 -37.72
N SER A 38 5.15 19.99 -36.45
CA SER A 38 3.92 19.33 -36.00
C SER A 38 3.85 17.84 -36.38
N GLU A 39 4.99 17.22 -36.67
CA GLU A 39 5.08 15.80 -36.98
C GLU A 39 4.87 14.94 -35.73
N ALA A 40 4.10 13.86 -35.88
CA ALA A 40 3.78 12.91 -34.83
C ALA A 40 4.78 11.76 -34.78
N ASN A 41 5.31 11.48 -33.58
CA ASN A 41 6.11 10.31 -33.27
C ASN A 41 5.43 9.46 -32.17
N PRO A 42 4.48 8.58 -32.54
CA PRO A 42 3.74 7.76 -31.60
C PRO A 42 4.60 6.60 -31.06
N ARG A 43 4.48 6.36 -29.77
CA ARG A 43 5.09 5.24 -29.05
C ARG A 43 4.02 4.48 -28.29
N THR A 44 4.02 3.16 -28.39
CA THR A 44 3.09 2.29 -27.66
C THR A 44 3.82 1.60 -26.53
N MET A 45 3.22 1.60 -25.34
CA MET A 45 3.76 0.92 -24.16
C MET A 45 2.66 0.11 -23.47
N GLU A 46 3.02 -1.08 -23.01
CA GLU A 46 2.15 -1.89 -22.17
C GLU A 46 2.08 -1.30 -20.76
N ARG A 47 0.91 -1.35 -20.13
CA ARG A 47 0.73 -0.98 -18.73
C ARG A 47 -0.34 -1.81 -18.05
N VAL A 48 -0.27 -1.84 -16.73
CA VAL A 48 -1.35 -2.35 -15.91
C VAL A 48 -2.54 -1.37 -15.99
N PRO A 49 -3.78 -1.85 -16.23
CA PRO A 49 -4.97 -0.99 -16.28
C PRO A 49 -5.21 -0.27 -14.95
N ALA A 50 -5.78 0.93 -15.02
CA ALA A 50 -6.18 1.65 -13.83
C ALA A 50 -7.25 0.87 -13.04
N GLY A 51 -7.16 0.89 -11.71
CA GLY A 51 -8.07 0.13 -10.84
C GLY A 51 -7.61 -1.30 -10.53
N ALA A 52 -6.50 -1.76 -11.11
CA ALA A 52 -5.83 -2.97 -10.70
C ALA A 52 -5.54 -2.99 -9.19
N ARG A 53 -5.78 -4.13 -8.54
CA ARG A 53 -5.54 -4.31 -7.11
C ARG A 53 -4.55 -5.44 -6.89
N PHE A 54 -3.52 -5.17 -6.09
CA PHE A 54 -2.47 -6.12 -5.75
C PHE A 54 -2.43 -6.35 -4.24
N TRP A 55 -2.17 -7.58 -3.84
CA TRP A 55 -1.98 -7.96 -2.44
C TRP A 55 -0.56 -7.61 -2.01
N VAL A 56 -0.41 -6.64 -1.11
CA VAL A 56 0.90 -6.21 -0.60
C VAL A 56 1.13 -6.76 0.79
N GLN A 57 2.34 -7.29 1.03
CA GLN A 57 2.75 -7.75 2.36
C GLN A 57 4.13 -7.20 2.72
N MET A 58 4.21 -6.59 3.90
CA MET A 58 5.43 -6.09 4.49
C MET A 58 5.61 -6.71 5.87
N VAL A 59 6.84 -7.13 6.18
CA VAL A 59 7.23 -7.68 7.48
C VAL A 59 8.26 -6.75 8.08
N LEU A 60 7.98 -6.28 9.29
CA LEU A 60 8.89 -5.46 10.07
C LEU A 60 9.46 -6.31 11.21
N ASP A 61 10.76 -6.47 11.23
CA ASP A 61 11.45 -7.16 12.31
C ASP A 61 11.73 -6.15 13.43
N ARG A 62 11.47 -6.54 14.68
CA ARG A 62 11.73 -5.72 15.87
C ARG A 62 12.74 -6.42 16.77
N TYR A 63 13.83 -5.75 17.07
CA TYR A 63 14.89 -6.22 17.96
C TYR A 63 14.79 -5.55 19.35
N ALA A 64 15.54 -6.08 20.31
CA ALA A 64 15.62 -5.50 21.63
C ALA A 64 16.22 -4.08 21.55
N GLY A 65 15.54 -3.11 22.16
CA GLY A 65 15.93 -1.69 22.10
C GLY A 65 15.25 -0.91 20.96
N ASP A 66 14.57 -1.58 20.03
CA ASP A 66 13.84 -0.88 18.97
C ASP A 66 12.55 -0.23 19.52
N GLY A 67 12.43 1.07 19.23
CA GLY A 67 11.22 1.86 19.42
C GLY A 67 10.21 1.68 18.29
N THR A 68 9.31 2.65 18.14
CA THR A 68 8.23 2.59 17.13
C THR A 68 8.55 3.35 15.84
N ASP A 69 9.71 4.00 15.78
CA ASP A 69 10.07 4.94 14.72
C ASP A 69 10.05 4.34 13.33
N LEU A 70 10.59 3.12 13.17
CA LEU A 70 10.66 2.50 11.85
C LEU A 70 9.26 2.21 11.29
N LEU A 71 8.30 1.83 12.14
CA LEU A 71 6.91 1.64 11.74
C LEU A 71 6.24 2.98 11.40
N ARG A 72 6.48 4.03 12.19
CA ARG A 72 6.00 5.40 11.89
C ARG A 72 6.56 5.90 10.55
N GLN A 73 7.85 5.71 10.31
CA GLN A 73 8.53 6.09 9.07
C GLN A 73 8.02 5.29 7.87
N LEU A 74 7.79 3.98 8.02
CA LEU A 74 7.19 3.15 6.97
C LEU A 74 5.80 3.69 6.59
N LEU A 75 4.97 4.01 7.59
CA LEU A 75 3.65 4.57 7.30
C LEU A 75 3.73 5.94 6.63
N ALA A 76 4.66 6.80 7.04
CA ALA A 76 4.91 8.07 6.37
C ALA A 76 5.37 7.87 4.91
N ALA A 77 6.28 6.93 4.66
CA ALA A 77 6.77 6.60 3.32
C ALA A 77 5.65 6.06 2.42
N MET A 78 4.77 5.21 2.94
CA MET A 78 3.58 4.74 2.21
C MET A 78 2.69 5.90 1.77
N ARG A 79 2.44 6.88 2.66
CA ARG A 79 1.66 8.07 2.32
C ARG A 79 2.36 8.96 1.29
N LEU A 80 3.67 9.16 1.43
CA LEU A 80 4.47 9.87 0.42
C LEU A 80 4.40 9.19 -0.94
N LEU A 81 4.34 7.86 -0.97
CA LEU A 81 4.21 7.10 -2.22
C LEU A 81 2.83 7.29 -2.87
N GLU A 82 1.75 7.45 -2.09
CA GLU A 82 0.42 7.79 -2.62
C GLU A 82 0.38 9.18 -3.28
N ASP A 83 1.11 10.14 -2.73
CA ASP A 83 1.27 11.49 -3.30
C ASP A 83 2.29 11.52 -4.47
N SER A 84 3.08 10.45 -4.60
CA SER A 84 4.11 10.26 -5.63
C SER A 84 3.68 9.19 -6.65
N THR A 85 4.64 8.57 -7.32
CA THR A 85 4.39 7.53 -8.33
C THR A 85 5.33 6.35 -8.15
N LEU A 86 4.80 5.14 -8.31
CA LEU A 86 5.52 3.88 -8.33
C LEU A 86 5.83 3.46 -9.78
N GLY A 87 7.11 3.18 -10.06
CA GLY A 87 7.56 2.74 -11.38
C GLY A 87 7.83 3.88 -12.37
N GLY A 88 7.72 3.59 -13.67
CA GLY A 88 8.09 4.49 -14.75
C GLY A 88 7.01 5.48 -15.18
N SER A 89 7.42 6.58 -15.81
CA SER A 89 6.54 7.57 -16.46
C SER A 89 5.56 8.30 -15.53
N GLY A 90 5.93 8.47 -14.25
CA GLY A 90 5.10 9.16 -13.25
C GLY A 90 4.68 10.58 -13.64
N SER A 91 5.60 11.36 -14.21
CA SER A 91 5.32 12.72 -14.71
C SER A 91 4.28 12.77 -15.84
N ARG A 92 3.97 11.63 -16.47
CA ARG A 92 2.97 11.47 -17.53
C ARG A 92 1.68 10.79 -17.03
N GLY A 93 1.50 10.74 -15.71
CA GLY A 93 0.29 10.23 -15.06
C GLY A 93 0.27 8.71 -14.81
N SER A 94 1.39 8.01 -14.95
CA SER A 94 1.50 6.59 -14.61
C SER A 94 1.88 6.38 -13.14
N GLY A 95 1.62 5.19 -12.60
CA GLY A 95 2.21 4.76 -11.32
C GLY A 95 1.57 5.35 -10.06
N ARG A 96 0.42 6.03 -10.15
CA ARG A 96 -0.33 6.42 -8.95
C ARG A 96 -0.87 5.18 -8.25
N VAL A 97 -0.64 5.07 -6.95
CA VAL A 97 -1.08 3.96 -6.10
C VAL A 97 -1.86 4.48 -4.90
N ALA A 98 -2.67 3.61 -4.31
CA ALA A 98 -3.32 3.87 -3.04
C ALA A 98 -3.31 2.59 -2.20
N PHE A 99 -2.98 2.72 -0.92
CA PHE A 99 -3.03 1.62 0.03
C PHE A 99 -4.43 1.55 0.64
N ARG A 100 -5.04 0.36 0.58
CA ARG A 100 -6.42 0.12 1.02
C ARG A 100 -6.48 -1.12 1.88
N GLN A 101 -7.42 -1.16 2.83
CA GLN A 101 -7.72 -2.34 3.65
C GLN A 101 -6.48 -2.92 4.36
N LEU A 102 -5.65 -2.03 4.94
CA LEU A 102 -4.43 -2.44 5.64
C LEU A 102 -4.75 -3.17 6.94
N ARG A 103 -4.06 -4.30 7.16
CA ARG A 103 -4.06 -5.03 8.42
C ARG A 103 -2.64 -5.05 8.98
N VAL A 104 -2.47 -4.61 10.21
CA VAL A 104 -1.20 -4.67 10.92
C VAL A 104 -1.36 -5.63 12.11
N ALA A 105 -0.43 -6.58 12.24
CA ALA A 105 -0.46 -7.57 13.30
C ALA A 105 0.94 -7.77 13.88
N TRP A 106 1.00 -7.95 15.18
CA TRP A 106 2.17 -8.29 15.96
C TRP A 106 2.26 -9.82 16.13
N ARG A 107 3.46 -10.34 15.92
CA ARG A 107 3.81 -11.74 16.15
C ARG A 107 4.99 -11.77 17.12
N GLY A 108 4.67 -11.83 18.41
CA GLY A 108 5.68 -11.91 19.47
C GLY A 108 6.30 -13.29 19.60
N LEU A 109 7.23 -13.46 20.53
CA LEU A 109 7.93 -14.74 20.73
C LEU A 109 6.95 -15.91 20.97
N ASP A 110 5.91 -15.70 21.76
CA ASP A 110 4.91 -16.75 22.07
C ASP A 110 4.09 -17.17 20.84
N TYR A 111 3.92 -16.30 19.85
CA TYR A 111 3.30 -16.69 18.57
C TYR A 111 4.12 -17.80 17.89
N TYR A 112 5.45 -17.66 17.93
CA TYR A 112 6.36 -18.60 17.29
C TYR A 112 6.69 -19.82 18.15
N LEU A 113 6.81 -19.66 19.47
CA LEU A 113 7.19 -20.75 20.38
C LEU A 113 6.00 -21.58 20.86
N GLN A 114 4.85 -20.93 21.09
CA GLN A 114 3.70 -21.53 21.77
C GLN A 114 2.46 -21.61 20.87
N GLY A 115 2.54 -21.10 19.64
CA GLY A 115 1.39 -21.05 18.73
C GLY A 115 0.31 -20.08 19.21
N ALA A 116 0.66 -19.08 20.03
CA ALA A 116 -0.28 -18.03 20.43
C ALA A 116 -0.85 -17.33 19.18
N PRO A 117 -2.09 -16.83 19.21
CA PRO A 117 -2.67 -16.13 18.06
C PRO A 117 -1.89 -14.86 17.74
N GLU A 118 -1.88 -14.47 16.46
CA GLU A 118 -1.35 -13.16 16.08
C GLU A 118 -2.15 -12.06 16.77
N GLN A 119 -1.45 -11.04 17.26
CA GLN A 119 -2.07 -9.93 17.96
C GLN A 119 -2.31 -8.80 16.95
N PRO A 120 -3.52 -8.65 16.41
CA PRO A 120 -3.81 -7.51 15.54
C PRO A 120 -3.53 -6.21 16.31
N LEU A 121 -2.62 -5.41 15.77
CA LEU A 121 -2.28 -4.09 16.31
C LEU A 121 -3.47 -3.13 16.14
N PHE A 122 -4.25 -3.36 15.09
CA PHE A 122 -5.49 -2.65 14.80
C PHE A 122 -6.48 -3.69 14.25
N PRO A 123 -7.19 -4.45 15.12
CA PRO A 123 -8.28 -5.30 14.67
C PRO A 123 -9.42 -4.38 14.25
N ASN A 124 -10.40 -4.89 13.52
CA ASN A 124 -11.69 -4.21 13.35
C ASN A 124 -12.49 -4.16 14.69
N GLY A 125 -11.88 -3.70 15.79
CA GLY A 125 -12.46 -3.48 17.12
C GLY A 125 -11.36 -3.10 18.12
N GLU A 126 -11.50 -2.12 19.02
CA GLU A 126 -12.55 -1.14 19.23
C GLU A 126 -12.30 0.09 18.35
N MET A 127 -13.11 0.25 17.31
CA MET A 127 -13.16 1.47 16.51
C MET A 127 -14.62 1.90 16.47
N SER A 128 -14.86 3.18 16.71
CA SER A 128 -16.16 3.80 16.40
C SER A 128 -16.48 3.60 14.91
N ASP A 129 -17.75 3.66 14.55
CA ASP A 129 -18.14 3.47 13.14
C ASP A 129 -17.55 4.55 12.23
N GLU A 130 -17.26 5.73 12.78
CA GLU A 130 -16.53 6.80 12.10
C GLU A 130 -15.06 6.44 11.85
N GLU A 131 -14.38 5.85 12.84
CA GLU A 131 -13.02 5.35 12.71
C GLU A 131 -12.92 4.20 11.70
N LYS A 132 -13.91 3.29 11.65
CA LYS A 132 -13.97 2.23 10.63
C LYS A 132 -14.13 2.82 9.23
N LYS A 133 -15.01 3.82 9.08
CA LYS A 133 -15.25 4.51 7.80
C LYS A 133 -14.00 5.28 7.37
N GLN A 134 -13.30 5.92 8.29
CA GLN A 134 -12.02 6.59 8.05
C GLN A 134 -10.88 5.61 7.76
N ALA A 135 -10.80 4.48 8.44
CA ALA A 135 -9.81 3.42 8.16
C ALA A 135 -10.05 2.80 6.77
N ALA A 136 -11.30 2.67 6.32
CA ALA A 136 -11.61 2.19 4.97
C ALA A 136 -11.26 3.21 3.88
N THR A 137 -11.51 4.49 4.15
CA THR A 137 -11.36 5.57 3.15
C THR A 137 -9.98 6.25 3.15
N LEU A 138 -9.30 6.28 4.30
CA LEU A 138 -8.00 6.93 4.54
C LEU A 138 -7.17 6.13 5.59
N PRO A 139 -6.88 4.84 5.33
CA PRO A 139 -6.22 3.94 6.30
C PRO A 139 -4.91 4.51 6.85
N MET A 140 -4.11 5.15 6.00
CA MET A 140 -2.82 5.72 6.39
C MET A 140 -2.94 6.89 7.37
N ARG A 141 -3.91 7.78 7.14
CA ARG A 141 -4.15 8.92 8.05
C ARG A 141 -4.71 8.43 9.38
N PHE A 142 -5.58 7.43 9.32
CA PHE A 142 -6.13 6.79 10.51
C PHE A 142 -5.01 6.14 11.35
N LEU A 143 -4.11 5.37 10.73
CA LEU A 143 -2.99 4.73 11.41
C LEU A 143 -2.03 5.72 12.10
N GLN A 144 -1.81 6.90 11.51
CA GLN A 144 -0.93 7.93 12.10
C GLN A 144 -1.55 8.66 13.30
N ASN A 145 -2.88 8.72 13.41
CA ASN A 145 -3.57 9.65 14.30
C ASN A 145 -4.35 9.00 15.46
N ASN A 146 -4.51 7.67 15.49
CA ASN A 146 -5.44 6.99 16.42
C ASN A 146 -4.87 6.65 17.81
N GLY A 147 -3.58 6.89 18.08
CA GLY A 147 -2.99 6.66 19.41
C GLY A 147 -2.95 5.18 19.86
N ALA A 148 -3.37 4.22 19.02
CA ALA A 148 -3.23 2.80 19.35
C ALA A 148 -1.78 2.30 19.25
N PHE A 149 -0.90 3.05 18.59
CA PHE A 149 0.55 2.84 18.69
C PHE A 149 1.03 2.93 20.13
N GLU A 150 0.73 4.03 20.82
CA GLU A 150 1.13 4.28 22.20
C GLU A 150 0.43 3.33 23.18
N ARG A 151 -0.79 2.89 22.85
CA ARG A 151 -1.51 1.88 23.65
C ARG A 151 -0.89 0.50 23.57
N PHE A 152 -0.37 0.10 22.40
CA PHE A 152 0.16 -1.25 22.20
C PHE A 152 1.66 -1.35 22.49
N PHE A 153 2.44 -0.34 22.11
CA PHE A 153 3.89 -0.32 22.29
C PHE A 153 4.32 0.41 23.57
N GLY A 154 3.38 1.02 24.30
CA GLY A 154 3.65 1.91 25.43
C GLY A 154 3.94 3.33 24.97
N LYS A 155 3.82 4.32 25.88
CA LYS A 155 4.38 5.64 25.63
C LYS A 155 5.89 5.52 25.59
N GLU A 156 6.53 6.12 24.59
CA GLU A 156 7.96 6.41 24.67
C GLU A 156 8.17 7.24 25.93
N THR A 157 8.86 6.67 26.91
CA THR A 157 9.39 7.44 28.03
C THR A 157 10.41 8.39 27.42
N GLU A 158 10.08 9.68 27.34
CA GLU A 158 11.09 10.72 27.14
C GLU A 158 12.17 10.51 28.21
N GLY A 159 13.37 10.14 27.77
CA GLY A 159 14.47 9.88 28.71
C GLY A 159 15.77 9.56 28.02
N GLY A 160 16.67 10.55 27.95
CA GLY A 160 18.11 10.39 27.76
C GLY A 160 18.71 11.22 26.65
#